data_AF-A0A4W5NDA8-F1
#
_entry.id   AF-A0A4W5NDA8-F1
#
_cell.length_a   1.000
_cell.length_b   1.000
_cell.length_c   1.000
_cell.angle_alpha   90.00
_cell.angle_beta   90.00
_cell.angle_gamma   90.00
#
_symmetry.space_group_name_H-M   'P 1'
#
loop_
_entity.id
_entity.type
_entity.pdbx_description
1 polymer ?
#
loop_
_entity_poly.entity_id
_entity_poly.type
_entity_poly.pdbx_seq_one_letter_code
_entity_poly.pdbx_strand_id
1 'polypeptide(L)'
;SVVFVVYQIYLQVCCVCACIEECWSPRGVQSLPDSSFSASSHQWGHPPWAGRLYARDPHKDLQGWSPDTEQYRNLPTGAPEGHSGAVQPPYLQLDLLRPHNITGVLTQGGGVFDTYVSSFYLQFSNDGRQWYTYQQLNADARPRAKVFLGNRDDRSVSYTRLDRMVSAQFVRVLPHDFQNGIYLRLELMGCENGVCWTKYLQLCVCIGLKSCYIFYI
;
A
#
# COMPACT_ATOMS: atom_id res chain seq x y z
N SER A 1 -51.54 31.26 -9.43
CA SER A 1 -50.20 31.46 -10.03
C SER A 1 -49.66 32.80 -9.58
N VAL A 2 -48.70 32.84 -8.68
CA VAL A 2 -47.29 33.22 -8.90
C VAL A 2 -46.61 33.02 -7.55
N VAL A 3 -45.61 32.14 -7.53
CA VAL A 3 -44.71 31.92 -6.39
C VAL A 3 -43.64 33.00 -6.47
N PHE A 4 -43.51 33.81 -5.42
CA PHE A 4 -42.29 34.58 -5.17
C PHE A 4 -41.67 34.05 -3.89
N VAL A 5 -40.56 33.33 -4.05
CA VAL A 5 -39.74 32.81 -2.96
C VAL A 5 -39.13 33.99 -2.23
N VAL A 6 -39.49 34.11 -0.95
CA VAL A 6 -38.94 35.09 -0.03
C VAL A 6 -37.45 34.84 0.12
N TYR A 7 -36.64 35.83 -0.25
CA TYR A 7 -35.24 35.96 0.15
C TYR A 7 -35.16 35.95 1.68
N GLN A 8 -34.91 34.78 2.27
CA GLN A 8 -34.52 34.65 3.66
C GLN A 8 -33.10 34.10 3.67
N ILE A 9 -32.20 35.01 4.03
CA ILE A 9 -30.79 34.80 4.34
C ILE A 9 -30.73 33.76 5.46
N TYR A 10 -30.66 32.48 5.12
CA TYR A 10 -30.18 31.46 6.05
C TYR A 10 -28.66 31.50 5.97
N LEU A 11 -28.02 31.97 7.04
CA LEU A 11 -26.60 31.73 7.30
C LEU A 11 -26.37 30.21 7.20
N GLN A 12 -25.94 29.75 6.04
CA GLN A 12 -25.38 28.41 5.89
C GLN A 12 -24.01 28.50 6.55
N VAL A 13 -23.95 28.12 7.82
CA VAL A 13 -22.68 27.89 8.51
C VAL A 13 -22.04 26.71 7.78
N CYS A 14 -21.21 26.99 6.77
CA CYS A 14 -20.35 26.00 6.14
C CYS A 14 -19.34 25.57 7.20
N CYS A 15 -19.64 24.50 7.93
CA CYS A 15 -18.65 23.81 8.73
C CYS A 15 -17.71 23.09 7.77
N VAL A 16 -16.49 23.58 7.59
CA VAL A 16 -15.46 22.79 6.92
C VAL A 16 -15.05 21.68 7.90
N CYS A 17 -15.39 20.43 7.60
CA CYS A 17 -14.74 19.30 8.26
C CYS A 17 -13.35 19.19 7.63
N ALA A 18 -12.37 19.87 8.22
CA ALA A 18 -10.99 19.60 7.88
C ALA A 18 -10.65 18.21 8.43
N CYS A 19 -10.17 17.31 7.59
CA CYS A 19 -9.43 16.15 8.08
C CYS A 19 -8.11 16.72 8.62
N ILE A 20 -8.07 16.92 9.95
CA ILE A 20 -6.98 17.65 10.62
C ILE A 20 -5.64 16.93 10.39
N GLU A 21 -5.66 15.60 10.21
CA GLU A 21 -4.48 14.83 9.86
C GLU A 21 -4.73 13.93 8.64
N GLU A 22 -3.81 14.00 7.67
CA GLU A 22 -3.76 13.02 6.59
C GLU A 22 -3.41 11.64 7.18
N CYS A 23 -4.16 10.61 6.80
CA CYS A 23 -3.83 9.22 7.12
C CYS A 23 -2.59 8.74 6.31
N TRP A 24 -1.42 9.30 6.62
CA TRP A 24 -0.15 9.10 5.92
C TRP A 24 1.04 9.13 6.90
N SER A 25 1.02 8.22 7.87
CA SER A 25 2.11 8.05 8.84
C SER A 25 2.72 6.65 8.75
N PRO A 26 4.05 6.48 8.98
CA PRO A 26 4.69 5.17 9.00
C PRO A 26 4.00 4.23 9.99
N ARG A 27 3.87 2.94 9.65
CA ARG A 27 3.30 1.90 10.52
C ARG A 27 4.36 1.16 11.34
N GLY A 28 5.63 1.53 11.19
CA GLY A 28 6.71 1.07 12.05
C GLY A 28 7.23 -0.28 11.64
N VAL A 29 7.28 -0.58 10.33
CA VAL A 29 7.91 -1.80 9.79
C VAL A 29 9.33 -1.97 10.33
N GLN A 30 10.06 -0.88 10.59
CA GLN A 30 11.38 -0.93 11.25
C GLN A 30 11.40 -1.59 12.62
N SER A 31 10.32 -1.43 13.39
CA SER A 31 10.25 -1.86 14.80
C SER A 31 9.64 -3.24 15.01
N LEU A 32 9.06 -3.84 13.97
CA LEU A 32 8.48 -5.18 14.04
C LEU A 32 9.58 -6.22 14.37
N PRO A 33 9.28 -7.30 15.10
CA PRO A 33 10.24 -8.38 15.31
C PRO A 33 10.55 -9.10 13.98
N ASP A 34 11.71 -9.74 13.85
CA ASP A 34 12.08 -10.46 12.62
C ASP A 34 11.10 -11.59 12.28
N SER A 35 10.45 -12.17 13.30
CA SER A 35 9.39 -13.18 13.14
C SER A 35 8.15 -12.66 12.42
N SER A 36 7.96 -11.33 12.33
CA SER A 36 6.88 -10.71 11.56
C SER A 36 7.12 -10.76 10.05
N PHE A 37 8.30 -11.17 9.60
CA PHE A 37 8.66 -11.21 8.19
C PHE A 37 8.77 -12.64 7.71
N SER A 38 8.05 -12.94 6.61
CA SER A 38 8.17 -14.19 5.88
C SER A 38 8.16 -13.93 4.38
N ALA A 39 8.52 -14.91 3.57
CA ALA A 39 8.51 -14.77 2.12
C ALA A 39 8.24 -16.10 1.45
N SER A 40 7.94 -16.08 0.15
CA SER A 40 7.84 -17.28 -0.67
C SER A 40 9.17 -18.05 -0.75
N SER A 41 10.28 -17.33 -0.75
CA SER A 41 11.66 -17.82 -0.68
C SER A 41 12.60 -16.66 -0.38
N HIS A 42 13.88 -16.96 -0.17
CA HIS A 42 14.90 -15.92 -0.08
C HIS A 42 16.29 -16.46 -0.42
N GLN A 43 17.12 -15.60 -1.01
CA GLN A 43 18.55 -15.88 -1.19
C GLN A 43 19.30 -15.85 0.15
N TRP A 44 20.45 -16.52 0.17
CA TRP A 44 21.37 -16.46 1.29
C TRP A 44 21.82 -15.01 1.54
N GLY A 45 21.75 -14.55 2.79
CA GLY A 45 22.12 -13.18 3.15
C GLY A 45 21.05 -12.11 2.86
N HIS A 46 19.96 -12.46 2.18
CA HIS A 46 18.83 -11.56 1.86
C HIS A 46 17.49 -12.05 2.44
N PRO A 47 17.42 -12.31 3.76
CA PRO A 47 16.23 -12.87 4.39
C PRO A 47 15.04 -11.87 4.38
N PRO A 48 13.81 -12.32 4.67
CA PRO A 48 12.62 -11.47 4.65
C PRO A 48 12.71 -10.20 5.50
N TRP A 49 13.28 -10.30 6.72
CA TRP A 49 13.44 -9.16 7.62
C TRP A 49 14.50 -8.15 7.16
N ALA A 50 15.33 -8.48 6.17
CA ALA A 50 16.21 -7.51 5.51
C ALA A 50 15.39 -6.48 4.69
N GLY A 51 14.12 -6.77 4.40
CA GLY A 51 13.20 -5.92 3.63
C GLY A 51 12.71 -4.67 4.36
N ARG A 52 13.36 -4.21 5.42
CA ARG A 52 13.05 -2.97 6.12
C ARG A 52 13.60 -1.77 5.35
N LEU A 53 12.80 -0.71 5.16
CA LEU A 53 13.24 0.55 4.52
C LEU A 53 14.53 1.09 5.15
N TYR A 54 15.47 1.61 4.38
CA TYR A 54 16.77 2.12 4.88
C TYR A 54 17.67 1.13 5.63
N ALA A 55 17.25 -0.14 5.83
CA ALA A 55 18.13 -1.13 6.42
C ALA A 55 19.38 -1.28 5.55
N ARG A 56 20.53 -1.28 6.22
CA ARG A 56 21.85 -1.33 5.59
C ARG A 56 22.78 -2.19 6.43
N ASP A 57 23.35 -3.19 5.79
CA ASP A 57 24.45 -4.01 6.27
C ASP A 57 25.73 -3.52 5.58
N PRO A 58 26.68 -2.90 6.31
CA PRO A 58 27.92 -2.38 5.73
C PRO A 58 28.84 -3.49 5.20
N HIS A 59 28.60 -4.76 5.55
CA HIS A 59 29.38 -5.90 5.08
C HIS A 59 28.80 -6.54 3.82
N LYS A 60 27.74 -5.96 3.24
CA LYS A 60 27.10 -6.44 2.03
C LYS A 60 27.01 -5.32 0.99
N ASP A 61 27.17 -5.69 -0.27
CA ASP A 61 26.95 -4.77 -1.37
C ASP A 61 25.45 -4.50 -1.54
N LEU A 62 24.66 -5.57 -1.67
CA LEU A 62 23.22 -5.52 -1.87
C LEU A 62 22.45 -5.51 -0.55
N GLN A 63 21.33 -4.80 -0.53
CA GLN A 63 20.48 -4.59 0.65
C GLN A 63 19.05 -5.04 0.37
N GLY A 64 18.31 -5.40 1.41
CA GLY A 64 16.91 -5.81 1.27
C GLY A 64 16.71 -7.32 1.14
N TRP A 65 15.42 -7.70 1.15
CA TRP A 65 14.99 -9.05 0.83
C TRP A 65 15.13 -9.30 -0.67
N SER A 66 15.52 -10.52 -1.02
CA SER A 66 15.58 -10.99 -2.39
C SER A 66 15.09 -12.45 -2.45
N PRO A 67 14.10 -12.80 -3.28
CA PRO A 67 13.64 -14.17 -3.46
C PRO A 67 14.70 -15.04 -4.16
N ASP A 68 14.52 -16.35 -4.17
CA ASP A 68 15.36 -17.26 -4.96
C ASP A 68 15.29 -16.95 -6.46
N THR A 69 16.45 -16.94 -7.12
CA THR A 69 16.57 -16.62 -8.56
C THR A 69 15.69 -17.49 -9.45
N GLU A 70 15.45 -18.75 -9.07
CA GLU A 70 14.60 -19.69 -9.81
C GLU A 70 13.12 -19.29 -9.80
N GLN A 71 12.63 -18.62 -8.74
CA GLN A 71 11.24 -18.16 -8.66
C GLN A 71 10.94 -16.99 -9.60
N TYR A 72 11.94 -16.20 -9.99
CA TYR A 72 11.71 -14.99 -10.77
C TYR A 72 12.45 -14.92 -12.11
N ARG A 73 13.25 -15.94 -12.47
CA ARG A 73 13.88 -16.05 -13.79
C ARG A 73 12.86 -16.06 -14.93
N ASN A 74 11.67 -16.64 -14.69
CA ASN A 74 10.59 -16.79 -15.67
C ASN A 74 9.27 -16.21 -15.13
N LEU A 75 9.31 -15.02 -14.52
CA LEU A 75 8.10 -14.36 -14.01
C LEU A 75 7.09 -14.13 -15.16
N PRO A 76 5.85 -14.65 -15.05
CA PRO A 76 4.83 -14.39 -16.06
C PRO A 76 4.47 -12.90 -16.09
N THR A 77 4.29 -12.36 -17.30
CA THR A 77 3.97 -10.94 -17.57
C THR A 77 2.52 -10.54 -17.25
N GLY A 78 1.85 -11.22 -16.29
CA GLY A 78 0.44 -11.05 -15.97
C GLY A 78 0.13 -10.95 -14.48
N ALA A 79 -1.11 -10.57 -14.15
CA ALA A 79 -1.58 -10.56 -12.78
C ALA A 79 -1.60 -11.99 -12.20
N PRO A 80 -1.43 -12.16 -10.87
CA PRO A 80 -1.59 -13.46 -10.24
C PRO A 80 -3.07 -13.90 -10.33
N GLU A 81 -3.43 -14.59 -11.41
CA GLU A 81 -4.76 -15.19 -11.59
C GLU A 81 -4.81 -16.55 -10.90
N GLY A 82 -5.93 -16.79 -10.20
CA GLY A 82 -6.05 -17.84 -9.19
C GLY A 82 -6.09 -19.28 -9.70
N HIS A 83 -6.13 -19.56 -11.00
CA HIS A 83 -6.29 -20.94 -11.48
C HIS A 83 -5.47 -21.21 -12.74
N SER A 84 -4.68 -22.30 -12.66
CA SER A 84 -3.94 -23.02 -13.72
C SER A 84 -2.44 -22.70 -13.90
N GLY A 85 -1.59 -23.60 -13.37
CA GLY A 85 -0.24 -23.93 -13.85
C GLY A 85 0.87 -22.86 -13.84
N ALA A 86 0.56 -21.59 -13.59
CA ALA A 86 1.53 -20.51 -13.60
C ALA A 86 2.38 -20.49 -12.32
N VAL A 87 3.69 -20.27 -12.49
CA VAL A 87 4.62 -19.99 -11.37
C VAL A 87 4.07 -18.79 -10.61
N GLN A 88 3.77 -19.00 -9.32
CA GLN A 88 3.31 -17.92 -8.45
C GLN A 88 4.47 -16.91 -8.29
N PRO A 89 4.23 -15.61 -8.51
CA PRO A 89 5.26 -14.60 -8.32
C PRO A 89 5.79 -14.66 -6.88
N PRO A 90 7.08 -14.40 -6.65
CA PRO A 90 7.61 -14.36 -5.30
C PRO A 90 6.90 -13.27 -4.48
N TYR A 91 6.88 -13.41 -3.16
CA TYR A 91 6.29 -12.40 -2.30
C TYR A 91 7.09 -12.20 -1.02
N LEU A 92 7.10 -10.96 -0.55
CA LEU A 92 7.48 -10.60 0.81
C LEU A 92 6.21 -10.37 1.62
N GLN A 93 6.11 -11.02 2.77
CA GLN A 93 4.96 -10.98 3.66
C GLN A 93 5.34 -10.33 4.99
N LEU A 94 4.47 -9.44 5.47
CA LEU A 94 4.57 -8.78 6.75
C LEU A 94 3.35 -9.13 7.61
N ASP A 95 3.60 -9.51 8.86
CA ASP A 95 2.61 -9.59 9.93
C ASP A 95 2.75 -8.36 10.83
N LEU A 96 1.75 -7.48 10.79
CA LEU A 96 1.71 -6.25 11.59
C LEU A 96 1.28 -6.49 13.04
N LEU A 97 1.13 -7.76 13.46
CA LEU A 97 0.72 -8.23 14.80
C LEU A 97 -0.72 -7.90 15.20
N ARG A 98 -1.29 -6.86 14.59
CA ARG A 98 -2.69 -6.43 14.72
C ARG A 98 -3.15 -5.76 13.42
N PRO A 99 -4.46 -5.65 13.17
CA PRO A 99 -4.98 -4.92 12.02
C PRO A 99 -4.57 -3.45 12.04
N HIS A 100 -4.12 -2.94 10.89
CA HIS A 100 -3.80 -1.53 10.68
C HIS A 100 -4.51 -0.99 9.44
N ASN A 101 -4.83 0.31 9.45
CA ASN A 101 -5.30 1.02 8.27
C ASN A 101 -4.12 1.39 7.39
N ILE A 102 -4.08 0.84 6.18
CA ILE A 102 -2.99 0.98 5.23
C ILE A 102 -3.45 1.86 4.07
N THR A 103 -2.63 2.86 3.77
CA THR A 103 -2.91 3.90 2.77
C THR A 103 -1.76 4.10 1.79
N GLY A 104 -0.59 3.54 2.10
CA GLY A 104 0.59 3.62 1.25
C GLY A 104 1.59 2.52 1.50
N VAL A 105 2.54 2.44 0.59
CA VAL A 105 3.79 1.72 0.76
C VAL A 105 4.93 2.60 0.23
N LEU A 106 6.04 2.61 0.96
CA LEU A 106 7.30 3.15 0.51
C LEU A 106 8.19 1.98 0.14
N THR A 107 8.87 2.04 -1.01
CA THR A 107 9.77 0.99 -1.47
C THR A 107 11.15 1.54 -1.82
N GLN A 108 12.18 0.74 -1.65
CA GLN A 108 13.56 1.08 -1.95
C GLN A 108 14.28 -0.16 -2.50
N GLY A 109 15.15 0.05 -3.50
CA GLY A 109 15.91 -1.02 -4.16
C GLY A 109 17.10 -1.55 -3.34
N GLY A 110 17.98 -2.29 -4.01
CA GLY A 110 19.13 -2.98 -3.42
C GLY A 110 20.34 -2.10 -3.10
N GLY A 111 20.32 -0.83 -3.50
CA GLY A 111 21.35 0.17 -3.20
C GLY A 111 22.52 0.22 -4.18
N VAL A 112 22.73 -0.84 -4.98
CA VAL A 112 23.79 -0.97 -5.98
C VAL A 112 23.33 -1.80 -7.19
N PHE A 113 24.12 -1.75 -8.26
CA PHE A 113 23.91 -2.51 -9.51
C PHE A 113 22.56 -2.27 -10.19
N ASP A 114 21.89 -1.14 -9.89
CA ASP A 114 20.60 -0.80 -10.49
C ASP A 114 19.54 -1.89 -10.22
N THR A 115 19.62 -2.52 -9.05
CA THR A 115 18.73 -3.61 -8.63
C THR A 115 17.52 -3.05 -7.89
N TYR A 116 16.33 -3.15 -8.48
CA TYR A 116 15.11 -2.65 -7.85
C TYR A 116 13.84 -3.25 -8.45
N VAL A 117 12.75 -3.21 -7.69
CA VAL A 117 11.40 -3.58 -8.17
C VAL A 117 10.74 -2.36 -8.82
N SER A 118 10.48 -2.43 -10.13
CA SER A 118 9.89 -1.33 -10.92
C SER A 118 8.37 -1.29 -10.81
N SER A 119 7.73 -2.44 -10.61
CA SER A 119 6.30 -2.53 -10.34
C SER A 119 5.94 -3.76 -9.51
N PHE A 120 4.80 -3.69 -8.80
CA PHE A 120 4.36 -4.74 -7.91
C PHE A 120 2.85 -4.76 -7.72
N TYR A 121 2.35 -5.88 -7.19
CA TYR A 121 1.00 -6.03 -6.66
C TYR A 121 1.01 -6.04 -5.13
N LEU A 122 -0.13 -5.70 -4.54
CA LEU A 122 -0.38 -5.83 -3.11
C LEU A 122 -1.49 -6.84 -2.85
N GLN A 123 -1.26 -7.71 -1.87
CA GLN A 123 -2.28 -8.58 -1.30
C GLN A 123 -2.43 -8.32 0.19
N PHE A 124 -3.66 -8.45 0.69
CA PHE A 124 -4.01 -8.18 2.07
C PHE A 124 -4.75 -9.35 2.69
N SER A 125 -4.54 -9.58 3.98
CA SER A 125 -5.25 -10.59 4.75
C SER A 125 -5.42 -10.16 6.21
N ASN A 126 -6.46 -10.66 6.86
CA ASN A 126 -6.67 -10.49 8.31
C ASN A 126 -6.41 -11.77 9.11
N ASP A 127 -6.31 -12.92 8.45
CA ASP A 127 -6.16 -14.23 9.08
C ASP A 127 -4.89 -14.99 8.62
N GLY A 128 -4.16 -14.43 7.66
CA GLY A 128 -2.98 -15.04 7.02
C GLY A 128 -3.33 -16.21 6.09
N ARG A 129 -4.61 -16.57 5.94
CA ARG A 129 -5.09 -17.73 5.18
C ARG A 129 -5.80 -17.31 3.92
N GLN A 130 -6.74 -16.38 4.02
CA GLN A 130 -7.48 -15.83 2.89
C GLN A 130 -6.84 -14.51 2.46
N TRP A 131 -6.46 -14.43 1.18
CA TRP A 131 -5.72 -13.31 0.63
C TRP A 131 -6.52 -12.60 -0.46
N TYR A 132 -6.54 -11.27 -0.39
CA TYR A 132 -7.26 -10.42 -1.34
C TYR A 132 -6.28 -9.52 -2.08
N THR A 133 -6.20 -9.68 -3.40
CA THR A 133 -5.41 -8.79 -4.26
C THR A 133 -6.07 -7.42 -4.33
N TYR A 134 -5.26 -6.36 -4.19
CA TYR A 134 -5.75 -5.01 -4.36
C TYR A 134 -6.15 -4.76 -5.81
N GLN A 135 -7.39 -4.32 -6.01
CA GLN A 135 -7.97 -4.13 -7.33
C GLN A 135 -8.10 -2.64 -7.67
N GLN A 136 -7.88 -2.29 -8.92
CA GLN A 136 -8.31 -1.00 -9.45
C GLN A 136 -9.83 -1.03 -9.65
N LEU A 137 -10.52 -0.04 -9.10
CA LEU A 137 -11.95 0.16 -9.30
C LEU A 137 -12.11 1.30 -10.30
N ASN A 138 -12.58 0.97 -11.51
CA ASN A 138 -13.00 1.96 -12.49
C ASN A 138 -14.52 1.79 -12.64
N ALA A 139 -15.27 2.90 -12.64
CA ALA A 139 -16.74 2.89 -12.59
C ALA A 139 -17.40 2.00 -13.66
N ASP A 140 -16.77 1.90 -14.84
CA ASP A 140 -17.33 1.21 -16.01
C ASP A 140 -16.59 -0.08 -16.40
N ALA A 141 -15.65 -0.57 -15.58
CA ALA A 141 -14.85 -1.75 -15.90
C ALA A 141 -14.89 -2.82 -14.81
N ARG A 142 -14.68 -4.08 -15.23
CA ARG A 142 -14.51 -5.19 -14.28
C ARG A 142 -13.31 -4.92 -13.37
N PRO A 143 -13.38 -5.25 -12.07
CA PRO A 143 -12.25 -5.14 -11.17
C PRO A 143 -11.05 -5.92 -11.70
N ARG A 144 -9.90 -5.27 -11.76
CA ARG A 144 -8.63 -5.87 -12.19
C ARG A 144 -7.58 -5.64 -11.12
N ALA A 145 -6.62 -6.56 -10.99
CA ALA A 145 -5.48 -6.38 -10.09
C ALA A 145 -4.76 -5.06 -10.43
N LYS A 146 -4.54 -4.21 -9.43
CA LYS A 146 -3.84 -2.93 -9.62
C LYS A 146 -2.34 -3.19 -9.66
N VAL A 147 -1.69 -2.82 -10.77
CA VAL A 147 -0.24 -2.70 -10.83
C VAL A 147 0.15 -1.36 -10.20
N PHE A 148 1.02 -1.41 -9.19
CA PHE A 148 1.63 -0.23 -8.60
C PHE A 148 3.01 0.01 -9.22
N LEU A 149 3.31 1.26 -9.54
CA LEU A 149 4.66 1.66 -9.93
C LEU A 149 5.52 1.78 -8.67
N GLY A 150 6.68 1.13 -8.71
CA GLY A 150 7.65 1.07 -7.64
C GLY A 150 8.84 2.00 -7.89
N ASN A 151 10.04 1.45 -7.74
CA ASN A 151 11.28 2.19 -7.81
C ASN A 151 11.68 2.53 -9.26
N ARG A 152 12.50 3.57 -9.40
CA ARG A 152 13.11 4.00 -10.68
C ARG A 152 14.64 3.93 -10.66
N ASP A 153 15.20 3.60 -9.50
CA ASP A 153 16.62 3.42 -9.25
C ASP A 153 16.81 2.53 -7.99
N ASP A 154 18.05 2.18 -7.68
CA ASP A 154 18.41 1.28 -6.59
C ASP A 154 18.46 1.93 -5.18
N ARG A 155 18.43 3.26 -5.05
CA ARG A 155 18.73 3.98 -3.79
C ARG A 155 17.59 4.85 -3.28
N SER A 156 16.85 5.52 -4.14
CA SER A 156 15.78 6.42 -3.78
C SER A 156 14.57 5.66 -3.25
N VAL A 157 13.84 6.33 -2.36
CA VAL A 157 12.57 5.81 -1.87
C VAL A 157 11.47 6.23 -2.83
N SER A 158 10.73 5.25 -3.33
CA SER A 158 9.50 5.46 -4.09
C SER A 158 8.31 5.48 -3.15
N TYR A 159 7.38 6.40 -3.38
CA TYR A 159 6.19 6.62 -2.56
C TYR A 159 4.96 6.23 -3.35
N THR A 160 4.25 5.20 -2.89
CA THR A 160 3.05 4.69 -3.57
C THR A 160 1.84 4.86 -2.66
N ARG A 161 0.90 5.73 -3.06
CA ARG A 161 -0.40 5.89 -2.38
C ARG A 161 -1.43 4.89 -2.93
N LEU A 162 -2.23 4.30 -2.05
CA LEU A 162 -3.41 3.53 -2.45
C LEU A 162 -4.56 4.46 -2.82
N ASP A 163 -5.41 4.01 -3.74
CA ASP A 163 -6.64 4.70 -4.16
C ASP A 163 -7.83 4.42 -3.22
N ARG A 164 -7.69 3.47 -2.30
CA ARG A 164 -8.58 3.23 -1.17
C ARG A 164 -7.76 2.75 0.02
N MET A 165 -8.15 3.16 1.22
CA MET A 165 -7.63 2.59 2.46
C MET A 165 -8.02 1.11 2.57
N VAL A 166 -7.11 0.29 3.10
CA VAL A 166 -7.36 -1.12 3.39
C VAL A 166 -7.02 -1.40 4.85
N SER A 167 -7.94 -2.03 5.58
CA SER A 167 -7.66 -2.52 6.93
C SER A 167 -7.20 -3.97 6.88
N ALA A 168 -5.95 -4.23 7.27
CA ALA A 168 -5.35 -5.56 7.23
C ALA A 168 -4.30 -5.75 8.33
N GLN A 169 -4.14 -6.98 8.82
CA GLN A 169 -3.01 -7.37 9.67
C GLN A 169 -1.81 -7.87 8.85
N PHE A 170 -2.08 -8.60 7.77
CA PHE A 170 -1.06 -9.18 6.93
C PHE A 170 -1.02 -8.49 5.57
N VAL A 171 0.20 -8.22 5.10
CA VAL A 171 0.43 -7.56 3.82
C VAL A 171 1.46 -8.36 3.04
N ARG A 172 1.17 -8.60 1.76
CA ARG A 172 2.10 -9.18 0.80
C ARG A 172 2.42 -8.18 -0.29
N VAL A 173 3.70 -8.01 -0.55
CA VAL A 173 4.21 -7.31 -1.74
C VAL A 173 4.70 -8.35 -2.72
N LEU A 174 4.12 -8.35 -3.92
CA LEU A 174 4.44 -9.29 -4.98
C LEU A 174 5.10 -8.54 -6.14
N PRO A 175 6.43 -8.62 -6.32
CA PRO A 175 7.10 -8.02 -7.46
C PRO A 175 6.48 -8.51 -8.77
N HIS A 176 6.21 -7.57 -9.67
CA HIS A 176 5.66 -7.83 -10.99
C HIS A 176 6.71 -7.60 -12.08
N ASP A 177 7.46 -6.50 -11.96
CA ASP A 177 8.55 -6.15 -12.86
C ASP A 177 9.72 -5.58 -12.05
N PHE A 178 10.94 -5.76 -12.56
CA PHE A 178 12.17 -5.40 -11.87
C PHE A 178 13.31 -5.11 -12.84
N GLN A 179 14.28 -4.34 -12.37
CA GLN A 179 15.52 -4.04 -13.07
C GLN A 179 16.67 -4.81 -12.42
N ASN A 180 17.43 -5.57 -13.21
CA ASN A 180 18.58 -6.42 -12.87
C ASN A 180 18.37 -7.52 -11.80
N GLY A 181 17.57 -7.29 -10.76
CA GLY A 181 17.20 -8.27 -9.75
C GLY A 181 16.14 -7.74 -8.79
N ILE A 182 15.41 -8.65 -8.15
CA ILE A 182 14.42 -8.31 -7.12
C ILE A 182 15.16 -8.08 -5.81
N TYR A 183 15.31 -6.82 -5.43
CA TYR A 183 15.75 -6.41 -4.10
C TYR A 183 14.78 -5.37 -3.58
N LEU A 184 14.22 -5.63 -2.41
CA LEU A 184 13.14 -4.83 -1.86
C LEU A 184 13.39 -4.51 -0.39
N ARG A 185 13.26 -3.23 -0.07
CA ARG A 185 13.11 -2.68 1.27
C ARG A 185 11.85 -1.83 1.30
N LEU A 186 11.07 -1.89 2.37
CA LEU A 186 9.79 -1.20 2.43
C LEU A 186 9.38 -0.71 3.83
N GLU A 187 8.45 0.24 3.82
CA GLU A 187 7.70 0.74 4.98
C GLU A 187 6.23 0.89 4.57
N LEU A 188 5.31 0.64 5.49
CA LEU A 188 3.87 0.81 5.23
C LEU A 188 3.41 2.16 5.78
N MET A 189 2.54 2.84 5.04
CA MET A 189 1.92 4.09 5.46
C MET A 189 0.47 3.87 5.83
N GLY A 190 -0.01 4.63 6.80
CA GLY A 190 -1.33 4.46 7.34
C GLY A 190 -1.65 5.38 8.50
N CYS A 191 -2.67 5.00 9.28
CA CYS A 191 -3.08 5.70 10.49
C CYS A 191 -3.73 4.74 11.49
N GLU A 192 -4.03 5.23 12.68
CA GLU A 192 -4.85 4.51 13.65
C GLU A 192 -6.35 4.67 13.34
N ASN A 193 -7.19 3.95 14.07
CA ASN A 193 -8.64 4.03 13.90
C ASN A 193 -9.15 5.42 14.30
N GLY A 194 -10.08 5.98 13.52
CA GLY A 194 -10.70 7.29 13.79
C GLY A 194 -10.07 8.47 13.05
N VAL A 195 -9.01 8.26 12.26
CA VAL A 195 -8.45 9.29 11.37
C VAL A 195 -9.14 9.25 10.01
N CYS A 196 -9.54 10.43 9.51
CA CYS A 196 -10.20 10.59 8.22
C CYS A 196 -9.26 10.19 7.06
N TRP A 197 -9.78 9.43 6.09
CA TRP A 197 -9.10 9.11 4.84
C TRP A 197 -9.75 9.90 3.70
N THR A 198 -9.16 11.02 3.29
CA THR A 198 -9.65 11.75 2.12
C THR A 198 -8.51 12.17 1.20
N LYS A 199 -8.61 11.80 -0.08
CA LYS A 199 -7.85 12.42 -1.19
C LYS A 199 -8.44 13.78 -1.60
N TYR A 200 -9.63 14.13 -1.12
CA TYR A 200 -10.37 15.33 -1.50
C TYR A 200 -11.03 16.02 -0.31
N LEU A 201 -11.01 17.35 -0.31
CA LEU A 201 -11.63 18.21 0.70
C LEU A 201 -13.09 17.79 0.95
N GLN A 202 -13.47 17.49 2.20
CA GLN A 202 -14.85 17.09 2.52
C GLN A 202 -15.68 18.32 2.89
N LEU A 203 -16.73 18.61 2.11
CA LEU A 203 -17.74 19.61 2.46
C LEU A 203 -18.73 18.98 3.44
N CYS A 204 -18.75 19.48 4.68
CA CYS A 204 -19.79 19.14 5.65
C CYS A 204 -20.88 20.22 5.64
N VAL A 205 -22.15 19.79 5.64
CA VAL A 205 -23.29 20.71 5.83
C VAL A 205 -23.77 20.56 7.28
N CYS A 206 -23.65 21.62 8.06
CA CYS A 206 -24.23 21.72 9.39
C CYS A 206 -25.72 22.09 9.27
N ILE A 207 -26.64 21.15 9.58
CA ILE A 207 -28.07 21.45 9.71
C ILE A 207 -28.36 21.68 11.19
N GLY A 208 -28.11 22.91 11.66
CA GLY A 208 -28.24 23.30 13.05
C GLY A 208 -27.11 22.80 13.96
N LEU A 209 -27.00 23.40 15.15
CA LEU A 209 -25.91 23.24 16.14
C LEU A 209 -25.69 21.81 16.69
N LYS A 210 -26.44 20.79 16.22
CA LYS A 210 -26.48 19.47 16.85
C LYS A 210 -26.15 18.29 15.94
N SER A 211 -26.13 18.46 14.61
CA SER A 211 -25.85 17.35 13.68
C SER A 211 -25.08 17.81 12.45
N CYS A 212 -23.99 17.09 12.16
CA CYS A 212 -23.19 17.26 10.96
C CYS A 212 -23.36 16.02 10.08
N TYR A 213 -23.64 16.21 8.79
CA TYR A 213 -23.78 15.12 7.82
C TYR A 213 -22.56 15.07 6.90
N ILE A 214 -22.01 13.87 6.72
CA ILE A 214 -20.88 13.60 5.84
C ILE A 214 -21.44 13.23 4.46
N PHE A 215 -21.05 14.00 3.44
CA PHE A 215 -21.36 13.68 2.05
C PHE A 215 -20.09 13.16 1.34
N TYR A 216 -20.26 12.11 0.55
CA TYR A 216 -19.24 11.61 -0.37
C TYR A 216 -19.61 12.16 -1.76
N ILE A 217 -18.73 12.95 -2.37
CA ILE A 217 -18.86 13.42 -3.77
C ILE A 217 -17.98 12.54 -4.64
#